data_AF-A0A6A4SAS6-F1
#
_entry.id   AF-A0A6A4SAS6-F1
#
_cell.length_a   1.000
_cell.length_b   1.000
_cell.length_c   1.000
_cell.angle_alpha   90.00
_cell.angle_beta   90.00
_cell.angle_gamma   90.00
#
_symmetry.space_group_name_H-M   'P 1'
#
loop_
_entity.id
_entity.type
_entity.pdbx_description
1 polymer ?
#
loop_
_entity_poly.entity_id
_entity_poly.type
_entity_poly.pdbx_seq_one_letter_code
_entity_poly.pdbx_strand_id
1 'polypeptide(L)'
;MRLLCALGLFLTLLHLSTPLLLGAFNIKSFGDKKSSNATLMNIISKIVHRYDILLIQEVRDSDLSATKKLMEHVNKEHTVSVAKNYTYDDGCEPCGTDAFSREPFVVMFSSDHTAVKNFVLIPQHTSPDSAVKEVNALYDVVADVRSRWNTNVHTLSQVYNKSTVCVR
;
A
#
# COMPACT_ATOMS: atom_id res chain seq x y z
N MET A 1 -23.29 -6.35 -39.01
CA MET A 1 -22.36 -7.39 -38.51
C MET A 1 -21.08 -6.83 -37.90
N ARG A 2 -20.33 -5.93 -38.57
CA ARG A 2 -19.06 -5.37 -38.01
C ARG A 2 -19.20 -4.68 -36.64
N LEU A 3 -20.27 -3.92 -36.43
CA LEU A 3 -20.52 -3.22 -35.16
C LEU A 3 -20.85 -4.18 -34.00
N LEU A 4 -21.65 -5.22 -34.28
CA LEU A 4 -21.99 -6.28 -33.31
C LEU A 4 -20.76 -7.10 -32.91
N CYS A 5 -19.87 -7.42 -33.86
CA CYS A 5 -18.61 -8.09 -33.56
C CYS A 5 -17.66 -7.20 -32.73
N ALA A 6 -17.58 -5.90 -33.04
CA ALA A 6 -16.76 -4.96 -32.27
C ALA A 6 -17.27 -4.77 -30.84
N LEU A 7 -18.59 -4.65 -30.64
CA LEU A 7 -19.20 -4.60 -29.31
C LEU A 7 -18.98 -5.89 -28.53
N GLY A 8 -19.13 -7.06 -29.18
CA GLY A 8 -18.86 -8.36 -28.56
C GLY A 8 -17.41 -8.50 -28.12
N LEU A 9 -16.45 -8.14 -28.97
CA LEU A 9 -15.02 -8.18 -28.64
C LEU A 9 -14.67 -7.22 -27.49
N PHE A 10 -15.25 -6.02 -27.50
CA PHE A 10 -15.07 -5.02 -26.45
C PHE A 10 -15.63 -5.49 -25.10
N LEU A 11 -16.82 -6.09 -25.10
CA LEU A 11 -17.40 -6.72 -23.91
C LEU A 11 -16.53 -7.87 -23.40
N THR A 12 -15.95 -8.71 -24.26
CA THR A 12 -15.04 -9.78 -23.82
C THR A 12 -13.72 -9.25 -23.26
N LEU A 13 -13.17 -8.17 -23.81
CA LEU A 13 -11.95 -7.51 -23.32
C LEU A 13 -12.18 -6.85 -21.95
N LEU A 14 -13.37 -6.28 -21.71
CA LEU A 14 -13.78 -5.74 -20.41
C LEU A 14 -13.82 -6.82 -19.31
N HIS A 15 -14.19 -8.07 -19.64
CA HIS A 15 -14.21 -9.18 -18.68
C HIS A 15 -12.81 -9.75 -18.37
N LEU A 16 -11.77 -9.41 -19.13
CA LEU A 16 -10.40 -9.86 -18.85
C LEU A 16 -9.67 -8.98 -17.81
N SER A 17 -10.18 -7.78 -17.52
CA SER A 17 -9.59 -6.90 -16.49
C SER A 17 -10.12 -7.28 -15.11
N THR A 18 -9.29 -7.89 -14.28
CA THR A 18 -9.64 -8.17 -12.89
C THR A 18 -9.57 -6.92 -12.02
N PRO A 19 -10.42 -6.86 -10.97
CA PRO A 19 -10.24 -6.09 -9.76
C PRO A 19 -8.80 -5.80 -9.39
N LEU A 20 -8.41 -4.58 -9.01
CA LEU A 20 -7.32 -4.45 -8.04
C LEU A 20 -7.93 -4.14 -6.67
N LEU A 21 -7.87 -5.10 -5.75
CA LEU A 21 -8.39 -4.97 -4.40
C LEU A 21 -7.30 -4.43 -3.47
N LEU A 22 -7.44 -3.15 -3.13
CA LEU A 22 -6.62 -2.48 -2.14
C LEU A 22 -7.34 -2.47 -0.79
N GLY A 23 -6.62 -2.72 0.30
CA GLY A 23 -7.16 -2.64 1.65
C GLY A 23 -6.20 -1.98 2.61
N ALA A 24 -6.73 -1.51 3.73
CA ALA A 24 -5.96 -1.12 4.90
C ALA A 24 -6.57 -1.78 6.14
N PHE A 25 -5.74 -2.40 6.98
CA PHE A 25 -6.17 -3.15 8.13
C PHE A 25 -5.30 -2.83 9.34
N ASN A 26 -5.88 -2.14 10.32
CA ASN A 26 -5.23 -1.92 11.59
C ASN A 26 -5.36 -3.15 12.49
N ILE A 27 -4.22 -3.78 12.79
CA ILE A 27 -4.14 -4.90 13.71
C ILE A 27 -3.55 -4.37 15.02
N LYS A 28 -4.41 -3.90 15.93
CA LYS A 28 -4.03 -3.28 17.22
C LYS A 28 -2.77 -3.92 17.85
N SER A 29 -1.66 -3.20 17.94
CA SER A 29 -0.41 -3.73 18.50
C SER A 29 0.00 -5.10 17.94
N PHE A 30 0.07 -5.25 16.61
CA PHE A 30 0.56 -6.47 15.97
C PHE A 30 2.04 -6.67 16.28
N GLY A 31 2.39 -7.85 16.78
CA GLY A 31 3.75 -8.19 17.19
C GLY A 31 3.82 -9.64 17.66
N ASP A 32 4.89 -10.01 18.34
CA ASP A 32 5.18 -11.41 18.67
C ASP A 32 4.05 -12.15 19.37
N LYS A 33 3.44 -11.52 20.38
CA LYS A 33 2.31 -12.11 21.13
C LYS A 33 1.11 -12.48 20.25
N LYS A 34 0.83 -11.70 19.21
CA LYS A 34 -0.25 -11.98 18.26
C LYS A 34 0.18 -12.99 17.21
N SER A 35 1.41 -12.86 16.70
CA SER A 35 1.95 -13.73 15.67
C SER A 35 2.15 -15.18 16.13
N SER A 36 2.32 -15.42 17.43
CA SER A 36 2.44 -16.77 18.00
C SER A 36 1.11 -17.50 18.17
N ASN A 37 -0.04 -16.82 18.02
CA ASN A 37 -1.35 -17.44 18.10
C ASN A 37 -1.80 -17.96 16.72
N ALA A 38 -1.75 -19.27 16.52
CA ALA A 38 -2.07 -19.90 15.24
C ALA A 38 -3.50 -19.60 14.74
N THR A 39 -4.49 -19.58 15.62
CA THR A 39 -5.88 -19.25 15.26
C THR A 39 -5.98 -17.81 14.75
N LEU A 40 -5.33 -16.86 15.44
CA LEU A 40 -5.30 -15.46 15.02
C LEU A 40 -4.57 -15.30 13.68
N MET A 41 -3.43 -15.96 13.50
CA MET A 41 -2.68 -15.91 12.25
C MET A 41 -3.45 -16.50 11.06
N ASN A 42 -4.23 -17.57 11.27
CA ASN A 42 -5.13 -18.12 10.26
C ASN A 42 -6.21 -17.10 9.86
N ILE A 43 -6.81 -16.41 10.84
CA ILE A 43 -7.78 -15.34 10.58
C ILE A 43 -7.15 -14.18 9.82
N ILE A 44 -5.98 -13.70 10.26
CA ILE A 44 -5.24 -12.61 9.60
C ILE A 44 -4.88 -13.00 8.18
N SER A 45 -4.33 -14.20 7.97
CA SER A 45 -4.00 -14.72 6.64
C SER A 45 -5.23 -14.76 5.72
N LYS A 46 -6.38 -15.25 6.21
CA LYS A 46 -7.64 -15.23 5.44
C LYS A 46 -8.08 -13.81 5.07
N ILE A 47 -7.85 -12.82 5.93
CA ILE A 47 -8.15 -11.42 5.62
C ILE A 47 -7.18 -10.90 4.55
N VAL A 48 -5.88 -11.16 4.70
CA VAL A 48 -4.84 -10.72 3.74
C VAL A 48 -5.13 -11.25 2.34
N HIS A 49 -5.48 -12.53 2.21
CA HIS A 49 -5.76 -13.16 0.91
C HIS A 49 -6.99 -12.61 0.17
N ARG A 50 -7.79 -11.73 0.79
CA ARG A 50 -8.93 -11.05 0.14
C ARG A 50 -8.51 -9.82 -0.68
N TYR A 51 -7.27 -9.36 -0.52
CA TYR A 51 -6.75 -8.17 -1.15
C TYR A 51 -5.49 -8.50 -1.96
N ASP A 52 -5.26 -7.76 -3.03
CA ASP A 52 -4.03 -7.87 -3.82
C ASP A 52 -2.89 -7.09 -3.14
N ILE A 53 -3.25 -5.94 -2.54
CA ILE A 53 -2.37 -5.15 -1.68
C ILE A 53 -3.13 -4.82 -0.40
N LEU A 54 -2.57 -5.20 0.73
CA LEU A 54 -3.10 -4.88 2.05
C LEU A 54 -2.08 -4.11 2.87
N LEU A 55 -2.48 -2.95 3.35
CA LEU A 55 -1.70 -2.14 4.27
C LEU A 55 -1.99 -2.54 5.73
N ILE A 56 -1.04 -3.13 6.44
CA ILE A 56 -1.21 -3.57 7.83
C ILE A 56 -0.64 -2.56 8.79
N GLN A 57 -1.48 -2.03 9.68
CA GLN A 57 -1.13 -0.93 10.59
C GLN A 57 -0.90 -1.40 12.02
N GLU A 58 -0.24 -0.54 12.81
CA GLU A 58 0.10 -0.78 14.23
C GLU A 58 1.04 -1.96 14.48
N VAL A 59 1.98 -2.14 13.55
CA VAL A 59 3.07 -3.11 13.70
C VAL A 59 4.05 -2.63 14.77
N ARG A 60 4.12 -3.40 15.86
CA ARG A 60 5.04 -3.28 17.00
C ARG A 60 5.98 -4.49 16.98
N ASP A 61 6.96 -4.42 16.10
CA ASP A 61 7.84 -5.54 15.76
C ASP A 61 9.23 -5.01 15.42
N SER A 62 10.04 -4.74 16.45
CA SER A 62 11.34 -4.08 16.28
C SER A 62 12.39 -4.95 15.60
N ASP A 63 12.26 -6.27 15.67
CA ASP A 63 13.19 -7.25 15.12
C ASP A 63 12.65 -7.98 13.87
N LEU A 64 11.50 -7.55 13.37
CA LEU A 64 10.79 -8.10 12.20
C LEU A 64 10.33 -9.56 12.36
N SER A 65 10.38 -10.14 13.56
CA SER A 65 10.06 -11.54 13.79
C SER A 65 8.59 -11.86 13.55
N ALA A 66 7.67 -11.01 14.00
CA ALA A 66 6.23 -11.17 13.77
C ALA A 66 5.86 -10.94 12.30
N THR A 67 6.52 -9.97 11.67
CA THR A 67 6.36 -9.63 10.25
C THR A 67 6.80 -10.79 9.37
N LYS A 68 7.95 -11.39 9.66
CA LYS A 68 8.45 -12.56 8.92
C LYS A 68 7.48 -13.75 9.04
N LYS A 69 7.00 -14.06 10.26
CA LYS A 69 5.97 -15.09 10.46
C LYS A 69 4.72 -14.83 9.63
N LEU A 70 4.26 -13.57 9.56
CA LEU A 70 3.12 -13.22 8.72
C LEU A 70 3.41 -13.43 7.24
N MET A 71 4.58 -12.98 6.76
CA MET A 71 4.99 -13.18 5.35
C MET A 71 5.03 -14.67 4.97
N GLU A 72 5.49 -15.55 5.87
CA GLU A 72 5.43 -17.00 5.67
C GLU A 72 3.99 -17.55 5.50
N HIS A 73 2.98 -16.90 6.10
CA HIS A 73 1.57 -17.29 5.98
C HIS A 73 0.85 -16.68 4.77
N VAL A 74 1.42 -15.66 4.12
CA VAL A 74 0.76 -14.93 3.01
C VAL A 74 1.48 -15.06 1.68
N ASN A 75 2.77 -15.42 1.66
CA ASN A 75 3.53 -15.56 0.43
C ASN A 75 3.04 -16.77 -0.39
N LYS A 76 2.14 -16.51 -1.34
CA LYS A 76 1.80 -17.37 -2.48
C LYS A 76 1.40 -16.49 -3.67
N GLU A 77 2.08 -16.71 -4.80
CA GLU A 77 1.83 -16.12 -6.12
C GLU A 77 1.56 -14.61 -6.15
N HIS A 78 2.56 -13.86 -6.64
CA HIS A 78 2.50 -12.40 -6.72
C HIS A 78 1.69 -11.91 -7.92
N THR A 79 0.60 -11.18 -7.63
CA THR A 79 -0.27 -10.53 -8.64
C THR A 79 0.23 -9.12 -8.98
N VAL A 80 1.03 -8.54 -8.10
CA VAL A 80 1.69 -7.25 -8.24
C VAL A 80 3.12 -7.33 -7.73
N SER A 81 4.02 -6.50 -8.26
CA SER A 81 5.43 -6.44 -7.85
C SER A 81 5.83 -5.04 -7.45
N VAL A 82 6.76 -4.91 -6.50
CA VAL A 82 7.32 -3.61 -6.12
C VAL A 82 8.35 -3.21 -7.18
N ALA A 83 8.06 -2.11 -7.90
CA ALA A 83 8.94 -1.59 -8.93
C ALA A 83 9.99 -0.61 -8.37
N LYS A 84 9.57 0.29 -7.48
CA LYS A 84 10.43 1.31 -6.83
C LYS A 84 9.87 1.63 -5.45
N ASN A 85 10.72 2.04 -4.53
CA ASN A 85 10.29 2.61 -3.26
C ASN A 85 11.32 3.59 -2.71
N TYR A 86 10.88 4.50 -1.84
CA TYR A 86 11.72 5.37 -1.03
C TYR A 86 10.92 5.90 0.16
N THR A 87 11.62 6.41 1.18
CA THR A 87 11.01 7.18 2.26
C THR A 87 11.13 8.66 1.91
N TYR A 88 10.02 9.39 1.96
CA TYR A 88 10.00 10.83 1.72
C TYR A 88 10.67 11.56 2.90
N ASP A 89 11.45 12.58 2.59
CA ASP A 89 12.19 13.38 3.57
C ASP A 89 11.94 14.85 3.20
N ASP A 90 11.27 15.60 4.08
CA ASP A 90 11.01 17.04 3.91
C ASP A 90 12.15 17.92 4.45
N GLY A 91 13.23 17.30 4.91
CA GLY A 91 14.50 17.95 5.23
C GLY A 91 14.84 17.90 6.71
N CYS A 92 15.24 19.05 7.25
CA CYS A 92 15.94 19.12 8.53
C CYS A 92 14.97 18.99 9.74
N GLU A 93 15.01 17.85 10.44
CA GLU A 93 14.24 17.66 11.68
C GLU A 93 14.54 18.72 12.78
N PRO A 94 15.81 19.08 13.07
CA PRO A 94 16.13 20.09 14.09
C PRO A 94 15.69 21.52 13.75
N CYS A 95 15.34 21.79 12.49
CA CYS A 95 15.00 23.12 12.00
C CYS A 95 13.53 23.49 12.26
N GLY A 96 12.72 22.57 12.79
CA GLY A 96 11.31 22.79 13.10
C GLY A 96 10.40 22.85 11.87
N THR A 97 10.91 22.50 10.70
CA THR A 97 10.16 22.45 9.43
C THR A 97 9.53 21.08 9.17
N ASP A 98 9.79 20.10 10.03
CA ASP A 98 9.25 18.75 9.91
C ASP A 98 7.72 18.77 9.87
N ALA A 99 7.16 18.29 8.77
CA ALA A 99 5.73 18.23 8.53
C ALA A 99 5.10 16.96 9.09
N PHE A 100 5.87 15.88 9.27
CA PHE A 100 5.35 14.53 9.50
C PHE A 100 5.91 13.92 10.78
N SER A 101 5.03 13.46 11.69
CA SER A 101 5.49 12.68 12.85
C SER A 101 6.13 11.33 12.47
N ARG A 102 5.87 10.86 11.25
CA ARG A 102 6.48 9.71 10.59
C ARG A 102 6.51 9.95 9.09
N GLU A 103 7.68 9.76 8.52
CA GLU A 103 7.95 9.97 7.12
C GLU A 103 7.08 9.04 6.24
N PRO A 104 6.43 9.57 5.19
CA PRO A 104 5.69 8.76 4.23
C PRO A 104 6.60 7.74 3.53
N PHE A 105 6.23 6.47 3.56
CA PHE A 105 6.88 5.44 2.75
C PHE A 105 6.21 5.36 1.38
N VAL A 106 6.93 5.69 0.32
CA VAL A 106 6.40 5.74 -1.04
C VAL A 106 6.76 4.46 -1.78
N VAL A 107 5.77 3.78 -2.38
CA VAL A 107 5.98 2.53 -3.12
C VAL A 107 5.27 2.56 -4.47
N MET A 108 6.01 2.34 -5.54
CA MET A 108 5.48 2.07 -6.88
C MET A 108 5.29 0.57 -7.05
N PHE A 109 4.09 0.17 -7.42
CA PHE A 109 3.75 -1.19 -7.83
C PHE A 109 3.63 -1.28 -9.35
N SER A 110 4.04 -2.42 -9.89
CA SER A 110 3.80 -2.83 -11.26
C SER A 110 2.87 -4.03 -11.29
N SER A 111 1.92 -4.06 -12.22
CA SER A 111 1.02 -5.19 -12.40
C SER A 111 0.64 -5.40 -13.86
N ASP A 112 0.87 -6.61 -14.36
CA ASP A 112 0.46 -7.00 -15.70
C ASP A 112 -1.02 -7.40 -15.78
N HIS A 113 -1.67 -7.61 -14.65
CA HIS A 113 -3.05 -8.09 -14.54
C HIS A 113 -4.10 -6.98 -14.46
N THR A 114 -3.67 -5.74 -14.24
CA THR A 114 -4.58 -4.59 -14.13
C THR A 114 -4.47 -3.68 -15.36
N ALA A 115 -5.50 -2.85 -15.57
CA ALA A 115 -5.49 -1.80 -16.58
C ALA A 115 -4.42 -0.73 -16.28
N VAL A 116 -4.13 -0.47 -15.00
CA VAL A 116 -3.12 0.48 -14.56
C VAL A 116 -1.81 -0.26 -14.29
N LYS A 117 -0.90 -0.25 -15.28
CA LYS A 117 0.37 -1.00 -15.19
C LYS A 117 1.28 -0.56 -14.06
N ASN A 118 1.36 0.75 -13.80
CA ASN A 118 2.17 1.31 -12.73
C ASN A 118 1.34 2.27 -11.90
N PHE A 119 1.35 2.10 -10.58
CA PHE A 119 0.66 2.99 -9.64
C PHE A 119 1.50 3.15 -8.37
N VAL A 120 1.37 4.29 -7.71
CA VAL A 120 2.09 4.57 -6.45
C VAL A 120 1.10 4.63 -5.31
N LEU A 121 1.45 3.96 -4.23
CA LEU A 121 0.80 4.08 -2.94
C LEU A 121 1.71 4.85 -1.98
N ILE A 122 1.10 5.79 -1.26
CA ILE A 122 1.75 6.58 -0.20
C ILE A 122 0.95 6.32 1.09
N PRO A 123 1.24 5.23 1.81
CA PRO A 123 0.68 5.00 3.14
C PRO A 123 1.14 6.07 4.13
N GLN A 124 0.19 6.74 4.81
CA GLN A 124 0.53 7.79 5.79
C GLN A 124 -0.11 7.63 7.16
N HIS A 125 0.69 7.43 8.21
CA HIS A 125 0.19 7.40 9.58
C HIS A 125 0.21 8.78 10.20
N THR A 126 -0.94 9.47 10.15
CA THR A 126 -1.06 10.77 10.80
C THR A 126 -1.05 10.68 12.31
N SER A 127 -0.30 11.56 12.97
CA SER A 127 -0.57 11.86 14.38
C SER A 127 -1.95 12.51 14.50
N PRO A 128 -2.81 12.09 15.46
CA PRO A 128 -4.12 12.71 15.64
C PRO A 128 -4.04 14.23 15.87
N ASP A 129 -3.02 14.68 16.61
CA ASP A 129 -2.84 16.08 16.97
C ASP A 129 -2.35 16.95 15.80
N SER A 130 -1.74 16.32 14.79
CA SER A 130 -1.18 16.99 13.61
C SER A 130 -1.85 16.55 12.30
N ALA A 131 -3.00 15.86 12.37
CA ALA A 131 -3.57 15.16 11.22
C ALA A 131 -3.84 16.08 10.04
N VAL A 132 -4.40 17.27 10.28
CA VAL A 132 -4.66 18.25 9.22
C VAL A 132 -3.36 18.75 8.58
N LYS A 133 -2.33 19.02 9.40
CA LYS A 133 -1.00 19.46 8.92
C LYS A 133 -0.38 18.38 8.04
N GLU A 134 -0.33 17.14 8.51
CA GLU A 134 0.24 16.02 7.79
C GLU A 134 -0.52 15.71 6.50
N VAL A 135 -1.85 15.70 6.51
CA VAL A 135 -2.66 15.46 5.30
C VAL A 135 -2.44 16.55 4.27
N ASN A 136 -2.33 17.82 4.69
CA ASN A 136 -2.04 18.91 3.77
C ASN A 136 -0.63 18.77 3.16
N ALA A 137 0.36 18.35 3.95
CA ALA A 137 1.73 18.14 3.49
C ALA A 137 1.87 16.98 2.48
N LEU A 138 0.91 16.03 2.45
CA LEU A 138 0.91 14.97 1.43
C LEU A 138 0.81 15.51 -0.01
N TYR A 139 0.33 16.75 -0.20
CA TYR A 139 0.38 17.40 -1.50
C TYR A 139 1.82 17.51 -2.03
N ASP A 140 2.76 17.90 -1.17
CA ASP A 140 4.17 18.08 -1.53
C ASP A 140 4.85 16.73 -1.80
N VAL A 141 4.45 15.69 -1.07
CA VAL A 141 4.89 14.30 -1.34
C VAL A 141 4.44 13.85 -2.73
N VAL A 142 3.18 14.10 -3.09
CA VAL A 142 2.66 13.76 -4.42
C VAL A 142 3.40 14.54 -5.52
N ALA A 143 3.73 15.81 -5.27
CA ALA A 143 4.52 16.62 -6.18
C ALA A 143 5.95 16.09 -6.35
N ASP A 144 6.62 15.70 -5.25
CA ASP A 144 7.94 15.06 -5.28
C ASP A 144 7.91 13.76 -6.08
N VAL A 145 6.93 12.88 -5.84
CA VAL A 145 6.77 11.62 -6.59
C VAL A 145 6.66 11.87 -8.10
N ARG A 146 5.83 12.84 -8.50
CA ARG A 146 5.63 13.18 -9.92
C ARG A 146 6.91 13.69 -10.56
N SER A 147 7.63 14.56 -9.86
CA SER A 147 8.92 15.09 -10.31
C SER A 147 9.98 13.99 -10.40
N ARG A 148 10.16 13.23 -9.33
CA ARG A 148 11.18 12.18 -9.17
C ARG A 148 11.04 11.05 -10.18
N TRP A 149 9.81 10.62 -10.47
CA TRP A 149 9.57 9.45 -11.32
C TRP A 149 8.97 9.79 -12.68
N ASN A 150 8.85 11.08 -13.03
CA ASN A 150 8.35 11.59 -14.31
C ASN A 150 7.09 10.84 -14.79
N THR A 151 6.08 10.79 -13.94
CA THR A 151 4.94 9.89 -14.15
C THR A 151 3.62 10.57 -13.84
N ASN A 152 2.60 10.30 -14.67
CA ASN A 152 1.23 10.82 -14.54
C ASN A 152 0.45 10.11 -13.43
N VAL A 153 1.14 9.66 -12.38
CA VAL A 153 0.61 8.70 -11.42
C VAL A 153 -0.75 9.14 -10.88
N HIS A 154 -1.70 8.22 -10.99
CA HIS A 154 -2.90 8.19 -10.17
C HIS A 154 -2.46 7.86 -8.75
N THR A 155 -2.10 8.90 -7.98
CA THR A 155 -1.63 8.74 -6.61
C THR A 155 -2.84 8.47 -5.73
N LEU A 156 -2.93 7.26 -5.21
CA LEU A 156 -3.86 6.92 -4.16
C LEU A 156 -3.17 7.21 -2.83
N SER A 157 -3.36 8.43 -2.32
CA SER A 157 -2.98 8.75 -0.95
C SER A 157 -4.01 8.10 -0.02
N GLN A 158 -3.57 7.11 0.76
CA GLN A 158 -4.39 6.42 1.74
C GLN A 158 -3.77 6.70 3.11
N VAL A 159 -4.44 7.52 3.91
CA VAL A 159 -3.99 7.98 5.24
C VAL A 159 -4.22 6.87 6.27
N TYR A 160 -3.17 6.13 6.67
CA TYR A 160 -3.23 5.03 7.62
C TYR A 160 -1.94 4.71 8.41
N ASN A 161 -2.12 4.16 9.63
CA ASN A 161 -1.11 3.98 10.68
C ASN A 161 0.10 3.07 10.32
N LYS A 162 1.33 3.40 10.74
CA LYS A 162 2.64 2.72 10.59
C LYS A 162 2.48 1.33 9.97
N SER A 163 2.78 1.26 8.69
CA SER A 163 2.21 0.21 7.87
C SER A 163 3.25 -0.71 7.25
N THR A 164 3.02 -2.02 7.37
CA THR A 164 3.63 -3.02 6.51
C THR A 164 2.76 -3.18 5.27
N VAL A 165 3.34 -3.09 4.09
CA VAL A 165 2.64 -3.45 2.86
C VAL A 165 2.75 -4.97 2.69
N CYS A 166 1.62 -5.67 2.78
CA CYS A 166 1.50 -7.06 2.38
C CYS A 166 0.99 -7.11 0.94
N VAL A 167 1.70 -7.87 0.11
CA VAL A 167 1.36 -8.11 -1.29
C VAL A 167 1.06 -9.59 -1.43
N ARG A 168 -0.06 -9.91 -2.09
CA ARG A 168 -0.32 -11.27 -2.57
C ARG A 168 0.50 -11.49 -3.83
#